data_AF-A0A350DHS3-F1
#
_entry.id   AF-A0A350DHS3-F1
#
_cell.length_a   1.000
_cell.length_b   1.000
_cell.length_c   1.000
_cell.angle_alpha   90.00
_cell.angle_beta   90.00
_cell.angle_gamma   90.00
#
_symmetry.space_group_name_H-M   'P 1'
#
loop_
_entity.id
_entity.type
_entity.pdbx_description
1 polymer ?
#
loop_
_entity_poly.entity_id
_entity_poly.type
_entity_poly.pdbx_seq_one_letter_code
_entity_poly.pdbx_strand_id
1 'polypeptide(L)'
;MEQQESPRWWAVVAVMIGIFLLVTAEQLPIGLLSQVAESMGVTPGMAGLMVTVPGVVAAFSAPLLPVAVGRLDRRIMLTLMMAVMVLGSVLSAMASNFALLLAARVLVGISIGGFWAIAGSIAPRLVPSDQVSRAMTIIFGGVAAASVLGVPLGTLLGDISNWRVAFGALGGLSLLTALALWRWLPPLPPREPVRLRVLAQQLKNRGVRVAVLTTGFVVVGHFAAYTFISPILQEISGVAQRHVGSLLLLYGASGILGNIVA
;
A
#
# COMPACT_ATOMS: atom_id res chain seq x y z
N MET A 1 -8.20 13.46 -36.23
CA MET A 1 -8.22 11.99 -36.11
C MET A 1 -7.37 11.64 -34.90
N GLU A 2 -7.99 11.47 -33.74
CA GLU A 2 -7.28 10.98 -32.54
C GLU A 2 -6.77 9.58 -32.86
N GLN A 3 -5.45 9.38 -32.81
CA GLN A 3 -4.85 8.06 -32.88
C GLN A 3 -5.39 7.25 -31.70
N GLN A 4 -6.31 6.32 -31.95
CA GLN A 4 -6.72 5.32 -30.98
C GLN A 4 -5.52 4.42 -30.68
N GLU A 5 -4.68 4.83 -29.72
CA GLU A 5 -3.69 3.93 -29.14
C GLU A 5 -4.42 2.73 -28.55
N SER A 6 -4.03 1.52 -28.98
CA SER A 6 -4.59 0.28 -28.45
C SER A 6 -4.49 0.25 -26.92
N PRO A 7 -5.58 -0.11 -26.21
CA PRO A 7 -5.60 -0.07 -24.75
C PRO A 7 -4.52 -0.97 -24.16
N ARG A 8 -3.72 -0.42 -23.24
CA ARG A 8 -2.59 -1.12 -22.62
C ARG A 8 -3.02 -1.85 -21.36
N TRP A 9 -3.89 -2.85 -21.51
CA TRP A 9 -4.47 -3.59 -20.37
C TRP A 9 -3.43 -4.28 -19.47
N TRP A 10 -2.31 -4.75 -20.03
CA TRP A 10 -1.21 -5.29 -19.23
C TRP A 10 -0.56 -4.25 -18.31
N ALA A 11 -0.47 -2.98 -18.75
CA ALA A 11 0.00 -1.89 -17.91
C ALA A 11 -0.99 -1.61 -16.76
N VAL A 12 -2.29 -1.64 -17.05
CA VAL A 12 -3.36 -1.49 -16.03
C VAL A 12 -3.26 -2.60 -14.97
N VAL A 13 -3.08 -3.85 -15.41
CA VAL A 13 -2.91 -5.00 -14.51
C VAL A 13 -1.62 -4.90 -13.69
N ALA A 14 -0.49 -4.49 -14.27
CA ALA A 14 0.74 -4.28 -13.50
C ALA A 14 0.58 -3.18 -12.44
N VAL A 15 -0.13 -2.10 -12.76
CA VAL A 15 -0.45 -1.05 -11.77
C VAL A 15 -1.37 -1.59 -10.67
N MET A 16 -2.39 -2.37 -11.03
CA MET A 16 -3.27 -3.05 -10.06
C MET A 16 -2.47 -3.94 -9.11
N ILE A 17 -1.54 -4.76 -9.62
CA ILE A 17 -0.68 -5.61 -8.80
C ILE A 17 0.22 -4.74 -7.89
N GLY A 18 0.73 -3.61 -8.40
CA GLY A 18 1.46 -2.64 -7.59
C GLY A 18 0.63 -2.10 -6.41
N ILE A 19 -0.62 -1.71 -6.65
CA ILE A 19 -1.55 -1.30 -5.58
C ILE A 19 -1.80 -2.45 -4.61
N PHE A 20 -2.04 -3.66 -5.12
CA PHE A 20 -2.26 -4.84 -4.29
C PHE A 20 -1.09 -5.07 -3.33
N LEU A 21 0.14 -5.05 -3.84
CA LEU A 21 1.33 -5.27 -3.01
C LEU A 21 1.58 -4.12 -2.05
N LEU A 22 1.31 -2.89 -2.45
CA LEU A 22 1.45 -1.71 -1.61
C LEU A 22 0.53 -1.79 -0.40
N VAL A 23 -0.76 -2.06 -0.63
CA VAL A 23 -1.76 -2.18 0.44
C VAL A 23 -1.46 -3.40 1.32
N THR A 24 -1.01 -4.51 0.71
CA THR A 24 -0.54 -5.68 1.46
C THR A 24 0.66 -5.31 2.34
N ALA A 25 1.66 -4.59 1.82
CA ALA A 25 2.84 -4.17 2.56
C ALA A 25 2.53 -3.24 3.74
N GLU A 26 1.50 -2.41 3.58
CA GLU A 26 1.03 -1.50 4.60
C GLU A 26 0.37 -2.25 5.76
N GLN A 27 -0.51 -3.20 5.45
CA GLN A 27 -1.35 -3.89 6.44
C GLN A 27 -0.78 -5.21 6.95
N LEU A 28 0.18 -5.84 6.26
CA LEU A 28 0.78 -7.12 6.64
C LEU A 28 1.30 -7.15 8.09
N PRO A 29 1.94 -6.09 8.63
CA PRO A 29 2.38 -6.09 10.02
C PRO A 29 1.24 -6.25 11.04
N ILE A 30 -0.01 -5.95 10.69
CA ILE A 30 -1.18 -6.09 11.58
C ILE A 30 -1.41 -7.55 11.96
N GLY A 31 -1.39 -8.45 10.97
CA GLY A 31 -1.59 -9.88 11.20
C GLY A 31 -0.38 -10.56 11.86
N LEU A 32 0.83 -10.03 11.61
CA LEU A 32 2.09 -10.55 12.14
C LEU A 32 2.55 -9.84 13.43
N LEU A 33 1.76 -8.91 13.96
CA LEU A 33 2.19 -7.97 15.00
C LEU A 33 2.73 -8.71 16.24
N SER A 34 1.97 -9.67 16.76
CA SER A 34 2.35 -10.46 17.94
C SER A 34 3.63 -11.28 17.70
N GLN A 35 3.75 -11.94 16.54
CA GLN A 35 4.94 -12.72 16.19
C GLN A 35 6.20 -11.84 16.10
N VAL A 36 6.07 -10.66 15.48
CA VAL A 36 7.19 -9.72 15.38
C VAL A 36 7.56 -9.19 16.76
N ALA A 37 6.57 -8.81 17.58
CA ALA A 37 6.77 -8.31 18.93
C ALA A 37 7.56 -9.31 19.79
N GLU A 38 7.12 -10.57 19.80
CA GLU A 38 7.80 -11.66 20.51
C GLU A 38 9.23 -11.88 20.00
N SER A 39 9.40 -12.03 18.67
CA SER A 39 10.71 -12.31 18.08
C SER A 39 11.75 -11.20 18.25
N MET A 40 11.29 -9.95 18.42
CA MET A 40 12.13 -8.77 18.59
C MET A 40 12.26 -8.33 20.04
N GLY A 41 11.57 -9.00 20.97
CA GLY A 41 11.56 -8.66 22.39
C GLY A 41 10.98 -7.27 22.68
N VAL A 42 9.99 -6.82 21.90
CA VAL A 42 9.32 -5.53 22.07
C VAL A 42 7.85 -5.71 22.43
N THR A 43 7.24 -4.67 23.01
CA THR A 43 5.80 -4.73 23.34
C THR A 43 4.94 -4.68 22.07
N PRO A 44 3.70 -5.21 22.09
CA PRO A 44 2.76 -5.04 20.98
C PRO A 44 2.54 -3.57 20.62
N GLY A 45 2.48 -2.68 21.62
CA GLY A 45 2.38 -1.23 21.43
C GLY A 45 3.54 -0.66 20.59
N MET A 46 4.78 -1.09 20.86
CA MET A 46 5.94 -0.73 20.05
C MET A 46 5.85 -1.34 18.64
N ALA A 47 5.46 -2.61 18.52
CA ALA A 47 5.29 -3.28 17.24
C ALA A 47 4.27 -2.57 16.33
N GLY A 48 3.26 -1.91 16.90
CA GLY A 48 2.32 -1.05 16.18
C GLY A 48 2.99 0.08 15.37
N LEU A 49 4.20 0.52 15.74
CA LEU A 49 4.98 1.50 14.96
C LEU A 49 5.31 1.00 13.55
N MET A 50 5.32 -0.31 13.30
CA MET A 50 5.48 -0.86 11.94
C MET A 50 4.35 -0.46 10.99
N VAL A 51 3.19 -0.09 11.51
CA VAL A 51 2.05 0.42 10.73
C VAL A 51 2.07 1.95 10.72
N THR A 52 2.25 2.57 11.88
CA THR A 52 2.25 4.04 12.03
C THR A 52 3.36 4.72 11.24
N VAL A 53 4.60 4.23 11.32
CA VAL A 53 5.76 4.87 10.67
C VAL A 53 5.59 4.96 9.15
N PRO A 54 5.31 3.87 8.41
CA PRO A 54 5.03 3.96 6.98
C PRO A 54 3.86 4.88 6.65
N GLY A 55 2.77 4.85 7.43
CA GLY A 55 1.60 5.70 7.20
C GLY A 55 1.93 7.19 7.30
N VAL A 56 2.66 7.58 8.35
CA VAL A 56 3.15 8.97 8.51
C VAL A 56 4.10 9.35 7.39
N VAL A 57 5.07 8.48 7.07
CA VAL A 57 6.04 8.74 5.99
C VAL A 57 5.33 8.86 4.63
N ALA A 58 4.32 8.01 4.37
CA ALA A 58 3.52 8.06 3.15
C ALA A 58 2.70 9.34 3.04
N ALA A 59 2.12 9.81 4.14
CA ALA A 59 1.36 11.06 4.19
C ALA A 59 2.21 12.28 3.78
N PHE A 60 3.49 12.31 4.17
CA PHE A 60 4.43 13.34 3.72
C PHE A 60 5.00 13.07 2.32
N SER A 61 5.28 11.82 1.98
CA SER A 61 5.89 11.44 0.70
C SER A 61 4.93 11.65 -0.48
N ALA A 62 3.63 11.43 -0.28
CA ALA A 62 2.61 11.58 -1.32
C ALA A 62 2.56 12.99 -1.94
N PRO A 63 2.56 14.11 -1.19
CA PRO A 63 2.66 15.44 -1.77
C PRO A 63 4.10 15.85 -2.15
N LEU A 64 5.12 15.39 -1.41
CA LEU A 64 6.50 15.86 -1.60
C LEU A 64 7.20 15.23 -2.81
N LEU A 65 7.03 13.91 -3.03
CA LEU A 65 7.70 13.22 -4.13
C LEU A 65 7.27 13.71 -5.52
N PRO A 66 5.98 13.91 -5.82
CA PRO A 66 5.57 14.47 -7.12
C PRO A 66 6.08 15.90 -7.35
N VAL A 67 6.39 16.66 -6.30
CA VAL A 67 6.95 18.00 -6.40
C VAL A 67 8.45 17.92 -6.65
N ALA A 68 9.17 17.17 -5.82
CA ALA A 68 10.62 17.01 -5.91
C ALA A 68 11.03 16.32 -7.22
N VAL A 69 10.21 15.38 -7.68
CA VAL A 69 10.53 14.46 -8.77
C VAL A 69 9.53 14.60 -9.93
N GLY A 70 8.78 15.71 -9.97
CA GLY A 70 7.68 15.93 -10.92
C GLY A 70 8.07 15.88 -12.39
N ARG A 71 9.37 16.04 -12.70
CA ARG A 71 9.96 15.96 -14.04
C ARG A 71 10.32 14.53 -14.47
N LEU A 72 10.26 13.54 -13.59
CA LEU A 72 10.47 12.15 -14.01
C LEU A 72 9.25 11.60 -14.75
N ASP A 73 9.57 10.73 -15.71
CA ASP A 73 8.61 9.87 -16.37
C ASP A 73 7.85 9.01 -15.34
N ARG A 74 6.53 8.88 -15.51
CA ARG A 74 5.69 8.15 -14.54
C ARG A 74 6.01 6.66 -14.51
N ARG A 75 6.49 6.07 -15.61
CA ARG A 75 7.00 4.69 -15.63
C ARG A 75 8.19 4.54 -14.71
N ILE A 76 9.16 5.45 -14.82
CA ILE A 76 10.37 5.42 -13.99
C ILE A 76 9.99 5.58 -12.53
N MET A 77 9.12 6.54 -12.22
CA MET A 77 8.70 6.78 -10.84
C MET A 77 7.98 5.58 -10.22
N LEU A 78 7.00 4.97 -10.91
CA LEU A 78 6.32 3.77 -10.41
C LEU A 78 7.28 2.58 -10.25
N THR A 79 8.20 2.39 -11.20
CA THR A 79 9.21 1.32 -11.13
C THR A 79 10.16 1.55 -9.95
N LEU A 80 10.62 2.78 -9.73
CA LEU A 80 11.48 3.15 -8.60
C LEU A 80 10.76 2.96 -7.27
N MET A 81 9.49 3.34 -7.16
CA MET A 81 8.72 3.10 -5.93
C MET A 81 8.60 1.60 -5.63
N MET A 82 8.39 0.76 -6.64
CA MET A 82 8.45 -0.69 -6.44
C MET A 82 9.85 -1.19 -6.08
N ALA A 83 10.91 -0.62 -6.64
CA ALA A 83 12.29 -0.97 -6.24
C ALA A 83 12.60 -0.56 -4.78
N VAL A 84 12.13 0.60 -4.34
CA VAL A 84 12.24 1.02 -2.93
C VAL A 84 11.40 0.10 -2.03
N MET A 85 10.24 -0.37 -2.50
CA MET A 85 9.43 -1.38 -1.79
C MET A 85 10.18 -2.70 -1.64
N VAL A 86 10.89 -3.15 -2.68
CA VAL A 86 11.75 -4.34 -2.62
C VAL A 86 12.80 -4.17 -1.53
N LEU A 87 13.54 -3.05 -1.56
CA LEU A 87 14.58 -2.77 -0.57
C LEU A 87 14.01 -2.73 0.85
N GLY A 88 12.91 -2.02 1.08
CA GLY A 88 12.24 -1.96 2.37
C GLY A 88 11.75 -3.33 2.85
N SER A 89 11.21 -4.15 1.95
CA SER A 89 10.71 -5.49 2.29
C SER A 89 11.84 -6.48 2.59
N VAL A 90 12.92 -6.47 1.81
CA VAL A 90 14.10 -7.31 2.04
C VAL A 90 14.81 -6.90 3.33
N LEU A 91 14.99 -5.60 3.58
CA LEU A 91 15.56 -5.11 4.84
C LEU A 91 14.68 -5.46 6.03
N SER A 92 13.35 -5.44 5.87
CA SER A 92 12.42 -5.89 6.93
C SER A 92 12.61 -7.39 7.23
N ALA A 93 12.72 -8.21 6.19
CA ALA A 93 12.96 -9.66 6.32
C ALA A 93 14.33 -9.97 6.97
N MET A 94 15.35 -9.15 6.72
CA MET A 94 16.71 -9.32 7.25
C MET A 94 16.96 -8.57 8.57
N ALA A 95 16.00 -7.80 9.08
CA ALA A 95 16.21 -6.91 10.20
C ALA A 95 16.66 -7.67 11.46
N SER A 96 17.85 -7.39 12.00
CA SER A 96 18.35 -8.06 13.21
C SER A 96 17.80 -7.48 14.52
N ASN A 97 17.22 -6.28 14.46
CA ASN A 97 16.61 -5.59 15.59
C ASN A 97 15.44 -4.71 15.15
N PHE A 98 14.64 -4.27 16.11
CA PHE A 98 13.42 -3.50 15.82
C PHE A 98 13.69 -2.12 15.20
N ALA A 99 14.81 -1.46 15.54
CA ALA A 99 15.16 -0.17 14.96
C ALA A 99 15.47 -0.28 13.45
N LEU A 100 16.20 -1.33 13.05
CA LEU A 100 16.45 -1.62 11.64
C LEU A 100 15.14 -1.96 10.90
N LEU A 101 14.24 -2.71 11.54
CA LEU A 101 12.92 -2.99 10.99
C LEU A 101 12.13 -1.69 10.76
N LEU A 102 12.11 -0.78 11.73
CA LEU A 102 11.47 0.52 11.58
C LEU A 102 12.10 1.38 10.47
N ALA A 103 13.43 1.37 10.35
CA ALA A 103 14.11 2.06 9.26
C ALA A 103 13.72 1.49 7.88
N ALA A 104 13.61 0.17 7.78
CA ALA A 104 13.11 -0.49 6.57
C ALA A 104 11.64 -0.09 6.26
N ARG A 105 10.82 0.07 7.30
CA ARG A 105 9.43 0.53 7.18
C ARG A 105 9.31 1.99 6.72
N VAL A 106 10.30 2.85 6.98
CA VAL A 106 10.36 4.19 6.37
C VAL A 106 10.45 4.09 4.84
N LEU A 107 11.30 3.20 4.30
CA LEU A 107 11.41 2.99 2.84
C LEU A 107 10.09 2.50 2.24
N VAL A 108 9.40 1.60 2.94
CA VAL A 108 8.07 1.16 2.53
C VAL A 108 7.09 2.33 2.50
N GLY A 109 7.10 3.21 3.52
CA GLY A 109 6.27 4.42 3.55
C GLY A 109 6.54 5.38 2.38
N ILE A 110 7.81 5.58 2.02
CA ILE A 110 8.20 6.40 0.84
C ILE A 110 7.59 5.80 -0.44
N SER A 111 7.70 4.48 -0.58
CA SER A 111 7.17 3.73 -1.73
C SER A 111 5.65 3.85 -1.82
N ILE A 112 4.96 3.67 -0.69
CA ILE A 112 3.51 3.82 -0.55
C ILE A 112 3.07 5.21 -1.01
N GLY A 113 3.62 6.27 -0.41
CA GLY A 113 3.22 7.64 -0.71
C GLY A 113 3.49 8.01 -2.17
N GLY A 114 4.68 7.69 -2.68
CA GLY A 114 5.05 8.02 -4.07
C GLY A 114 4.23 7.29 -5.12
N PHE A 115 3.88 6.03 -4.88
CA PHE A 115 3.05 5.26 -5.80
C PHE A 115 1.60 5.76 -5.80
N TRP A 116 1.00 5.98 -4.62
CA TRP A 116 -0.36 6.54 -4.49
C TRP A 116 -0.51 7.87 -5.20
N ALA A 117 0.51 8.72 -5.13
CA ALA A 117 0.49 10.04 -5.76
C ALA A 117 0.38 10.01 -7.30
N ILE A 118 0.74 8.90 -7.94
CA ILE A 118 0.61 8.73 -9.39
C ILE A 118 -0.55 7.82 -9.77
N ALA A 119 -0.82 6.77 -8.98
CA ALA A 119 -1.66 5.64 -9.38
C ALA A 119 -3.04 6.05 -9.92
N GLY A 120 -3.72 7.00 -9.26
CA GLY A 120 -5.03 7.49 -9.73
C GLY A 120 -4.99 8.30 -11.03
N SER A 121 -3.83 8.88 -11.37
CA SER A 121 -3.67 9.73 -12.56
C SER A 121 -3.18 8.97 -13.80
N ILE A 122 -2.82 7.69 -13.67
CA ILE A 122 -2.21 6.92 -14.74
C ILE A 122 -3.26 6.36 -15.72
N ALA A 123 -4.48 6.04 -15.24
CA ALA A 123 -5.49 5.35 -16.03
C ALA A 123 -5.87 6.07 -17.35
N PRO A 124 -6.11 7.40 -17.37
CA PRO A 124 -6.39 8.13 -18.61
C PRO A 124 -5.22 8.17 -19.60
N ARG A 125 -4.03 7.71 -19.18
CA ARG A 125 -2.83 7.64 -20.03
C ARG A 125 -2.56 6.23 -20.57
N LEU A 126 -3.33 5.22 -20.13
CA LEU A 126 -3.13 3.82 -20.49
C LEU A 126 -4.25 3.26 -21.38
N VAL A 127 -5.45 3.86 -21.32
CA VAL A 127 -6.63 3.43 -22.06
C VAL A 127 -7.36 4.62 -22.69
N PRO A 128 -8.17 4.38 -23.73
CA PRO A 128 -9.07 5.39 -24.29
C PRO A 128 -10.07 5.94 -23.26
N SER A 129 -10.61 7.14 -23.52
CA SER A 129 -11.43 7.92 -22.58
C SER A 129 -12.70 7.20 -22.11
N ASP A 130 -13.34 6.43 -23.00
CA ASP A 130 -14.52 5.60 -22.72
C ASP A 130 -14.23 4.43 -21.77
N GLN A 131 -12.97 4.02 -21.64
CA GLN A 131 -12.53 2.89 -20.83
C GLN A 131 -11.85 3.29 -19.52
N VAL A 132 -11.68 4.59 -19.25
CA VAL A 132 -10.98 5.08 -18.05
C VAL A 132 -11.64 4.61 -16.76
N SER A 133 -12.98 4.64 -16.69
CA SER A 133 -13.72 4.15 -15.52
C SER A 133 -13.40 2.67 -15.26
N ARG A 134 -13.41 1.83 -16.30
CA ARG A 134 -13.07 0.41 -16.19
C ARG A 134 -11.62 0.19 -15.74
N ALA A 135 -10.68 0.96 -16.27
CA ALA A 135 -9.28 0.88 -15.86
C ALA A 135 -9.07 1.29 -14.39
N MET A 136 -9.75 2.35 -13.94
CA MET A 136 -9.75 2.78 -12.54
C MET A 136 -10.32 1.70 -11.62
N THR A 137 -11.44 1.09 -11.99
CA THR A 137 -12.02 -0.03 -11.23
C THR A 137 -11.06 -1.20 -11.10
N ILE A 138 -10.34 -1.57 -12.18
CA ILE A 138 -9.35 -2.65 -12.13
C ILE A 138 -8.18 -2.24 -11.24
N ILE A 139 -7.61 -1.05 -11.44
CA ILE A 139 -6.47 -0.55 -10.66
C ILE A 139 -6.80 -0.54 -9.16
N PHE A 140 -7.90 0.10 -8.76
CA PHE A 140 -8.31 0.18 -7.36
C PHE A 140 -8.93 -1.10 -6.81
N GLY A 141 -9.36 -2.02 -7.67
CA GLY A 141 -9.71 -3.39 -7.29
C GLY A 141 -8.56 -4.11 -6.59
N GLY A 142 -7.31 -3.71 -6.87
CA GLY A 142 -6.13 -4.17 -6.14
C GLY A 142 -6.18 -3.88 -4.63
N VAL A 143 -6.80 -2.77 -4.21
CA VAL A 143 -6.98 -2.42 -2.78
C VAL A 143 -7.86 -3.46 -2.09
N ALA A 144 -9.01 -3.76 -2.69
CA ALA A 144 -9.94 -4.77 -2.15
C ALA A 144 -9.27 -6.14 -2.12
N ALA A 145 -8.63 -6.55 -3.21
CA ALA A 145 -7.92 -7.82 -3.29
C ALA A 145 -6.81 -7.94 -2.23
N ALA A 146 -6.10 -6.86 -1.90
CA ALA A 146 -5.04 -6.86 -0.90
C ALA A 146 -5.58 -7.09 0.51
N SER A 147 -6.65 -6.39 0.88
CA SER A 147 -7.27 -6.58 2.19
C SER A 147 -7.90 -7.96 2.36
N VAL A 148 -8.44 -8.55 1.28
CA VAL A 148 -9.10 -9.87 1.34
C VAL A 148 -8.10 -11.01 1.21
N LEU A 149 -7.12 -10.92 0.33
CA LEU A 149 -6.20 -12.03 0.03
C LEU A 149 -4.79 -11.74 0.54
N GLY A 150 -4.25 -10.55 0.27
CA GLY A 150 -2.87 -10.21 0.57
C GLY A 150 -2.52 -10.34 2.05
N VAL A 151 -3.28 -9.65 2.92
CA VAL A 151 -3.03 -9.66 4.38
C VAL A 151 -3.21 -11.06 4.98
N PRO A 152 -4.30 -11.80 4.72
CA PRO A 152 -4.46 -13.15 5.24
C PRO A 152 -3.41 -14.13 4.74
N LEU A 153 -3.08 -14.11 3.45
CA LEU A 153 -2.06 -15.01 2.88
C LEU A 153 -0.68 -14.70 3.45
N GLY A 154 -0.33 -13.43 3.61
CA GLY A 154 0.94 -13.04 4.25
C GLY A 154 0.98 -13.41 5.74
N THR A 155 -0.15 -13.28 6.44
CA THR A 155 -0.27 -13.68 7.85
C THR A 155 -0.13 -15.21 8.00
N LEU A 156 -0.81 -15.97 7.15
CA LEU A 156 -0.73 -17.43 7.10
C LEU A 156 0.68 -17.89 6.77
N LEU A 157 1.35 -17.24 5.80
CA LEU A 157 2.73 -17.54 5.45
C LEU A 157 3.66 -17.31 6.65
N GLY A 158 3.45 -16.26 7.43
CA GLY A 158 4.20 -16.02 8.67
C GLY A 158 3.94 -17.08 9.74
N ASP A 159 2.67 -17.49 9.90
CA ASP A 159 2.26 -18.53 10.86
C ASP A 159 2.85 -19.91 10.57
N ILE A 160 2.82 -20.37 9.30
CA ILE A 160 3.37 -21.69 8.93
C ILE A 160 4.89 -21.71 8.81
N SER A 161 5.54 -20.54 8.77
CA SER A 161 6.98 -20.44 8.62
C SER A 161 7.58 -19.44 9.62
N ASN A 162 7.76 -18.19 9.20
CA ASN A 162 8.19 -17.07 10.03
C ASN A 162 7.75 -15.77 9.34
N TRP A 163 7.36 -14.75 10.12
CA TRP A 163 7.06 -13.40 9.63
C TRP A 163 8.12 -12.84 8.66
N ARG A 164 9.40 -13.19 8.81
CA ARG A 164 10.48 -12.77 7.90
C ARG A 164 10.26 -13.26 6.47
N VAL A 165 9.77 -14.50 6.29
CA VAL A 165 9.47 -15.09 4.99
C VAL A 165 8.33 -14.33 4.32
N ALA A 166 7.34 -13.87 5.09
CA ALA A 166 6.25 -13.05 4.55
C ALA A 166 6.74 -11.70 3.99
N PHE A 167 7.62 -10.99 4.69
CA PHE A 167 8.25 -9.78 4.14
C PHE A 167 9.18 -10.09 2.96
N GLY A 168 9.91 -11.20 2.99
CA GLY A 168 10.75 -11.63 1.87
C GLY A 168 9.94 -11.93 0.61
N ALA A 169 8.82 -12.66 0.75
CA ALA A 169 7.90 -12.96 -0.35
C ALA A 169 7.29 -11.69 -0.93
N LEU A 170 6.88 -10.75 -0.08
CA LEU A 170 6.42 -9.42 -0.50
C LEU A 170 7.50 -8.66 -1.30
N GLY A 171 8.76 -8.74 -0.87
CA GLY A 171 9.90 -8.19 -1.59
C GLY A 171 10.10 -8.85 -2.97
N GLY A 172 10.03 -10.18 -3.04
CA GLY A 172 10.11 -10.92 -4.31
C GLY A 172 8.99 -10.55 -5.28
N LEU A 173 7.74 -10.52 -4.82
CA LEU A 173 6.59 -10.11 -5.63
C LEU A 173 6.69 -8.64 -6.07
N SER A 174 7.23 -7.77 -5.20
CA SER A 174 7.50 -6.36 -5.53
C SER A 174 8.53 -6.23 -6.64
N LEU A 175 9.56 -7.09 -6.65
CA LEU A 175 10.58 -7.12 -7.69
C LEU A 175 9.98 -7.56 -9.03
N LEU A 176 9.19 -8.63 -9.03
CA LEU A 176 8.47 -9.09 -10.22
C LEU A 176 7.55 -8.00 -10.79
N THR A 177 6.89 -7.26 -9.90
CA THR A 177 6.02 -6.14 -10.29
C THR A 177 6.81 -4.95 -10.82
N ALA A 178 7.97 -4.63 -10.24
CA ALA A 178 8.87 -3.61 -10.79
C ALA A 178 9.30 -3.98 -12.22
N LEU A 179 9.65 -5.24 -12.47
CA LEU A 179 9.99 -5.73 -13.80
C LEU A 179 8.78 -5.68 -14.76
N ALA A 180 7.58 -6.05 -14.29
CA ALA A 180 6.36 -5.97 -15.08
C ALA A 180 5.99 -4.53 -15.47
N LEU A 181 6.07 -3.59 -14.51
CA LEU A 181 5.89 -2.16 -14.77
C LEU A 181 6.95 -1.67 -15.76
N TRP A 182 8.21 -2.02 -15.56
CA TRP A 182 9.26 -1.67 -16.51
C TRP A 182 8.97 -2.23 -17.91
N ARG A 183 8.43 -3.45 -18.03
CA ARG A 183 8.23 -4.10 -19.33
C ARG A 183 6.95 -3.68 -20.05
N TRP A 184 5.89 -3.35 -19.32
CA TRP A 184 4.55 -3.12 -19.88
C TRP A 184 4.09 -1.67 -19.83
N LEU A 185 4.63 -0.83 -18.93
CA LEU A 185 4.31 0.60 -18.97
C LEU A 185 5.06 1.25 -20.15
N PRO A 186 4.37 2.03 -20.99
CA PRO A 186 5.01 2.88 -21.98
C PRO A 186 5.76 4.04 -21.28
N PRO A 187 6.66 4.75 -21.98
CA PRO A 187 7.13 6.05 -21.53
C PRO A 187 5.94 7.00 -21.33
N LEU A 188 5.85 7.59 -20.14
CA LEU A 188 4.78 8.48 -19.72
C LEU A 188 5.41 9.81 -19.27
N PRO A 189 5.83 10.68 -20.22
CA PRO A 189 6.50 11.93 -19.91
C PRO A 189 5.62 12.84 -19.03
N PRO A 190 6.23 13.67 -18.18
CA PRO A 190 5.50 14.58 -17.31
C PRO A 190 4.73 15.62 -18.13
N ARG A 191 3.42 15.80 -17.85
CA ARG A 191 2.58 16.80 -18.54
C ARG A 191 2.64 18.17 -17.87
N GLU A 192 2.62 18.24 -16.54
CA GLU A 192 2.85 19.46 -15.77
C GLU A 192 3.52 19.14 -14.41
N PRO A 193 4.44 19.98 -13.92
CA PRO A 193 5.01 19.83 -12.59
C PRO A 193 3.97 20.17 -11.51
N VAL A 194 3.76 19.25 -10.57
CA VAL A 194 2.92 19.49 -9.39
C VAL A 194 3.57 20.59 -8.55
N ARG A 195 2.82 21.65 -8.23
CA ARG A 195 3.30 22.77 -7.41
C ARG A 195 2.69 22.71 -6.01
N LEU A 196 3.52 22.73 -4.97
CA LEU A 196 3.06 22.78 -3.56
C LEU A 196 2.09 23.93 -3.30
N ARG A 197 2.29 25.08 -3.98
CA ARG A 197 1.41 26.24 -3.86
C ARG A 197 -0.04 25.92 -4.25
N VAL A 198 -0.25 25.07 -5.26
CA VAL A 198 -1.60 24.68 -5.72
C VAL A 198 -2.26 23.77 -4.70
N LEU A 199 -1.51 22.81 -4.13
CA LEU A 199 -1.99 21.94 -3.05
C LEU A 199 -2.35 22.76 -1.80
N ALA A 200 -1.48 23.68 -1.39
CA ALA A 200 -1.70 24.56 -0.25
C ALA A 200 -2.90 25.49 -0.44
N GLN A 201 -3.19 25.92 -1.67
CA GLN A 201 -4.40 26.69 -1.99
C GLN A 201 -5.68 25.87 -1.78
N GLN A 202 -5.67 24.56 -2.01
CA GLN A 202 -6.84 23.71 -1.77
C GLN A 202 -7.24 23.66 -0.30
N LEU A 203 -6.29 23.85 0.64
CA LEU A 203 -6.60 23.93 2.08
C LEU A 203 -7.42 25.18 2.46
N LYS A 204 -7.49 26.19 1.59
CA LYS A 204 -8.40 27.33 1.76
C LYS A 204 -9.85 26.97 1.47
N ASN A 205 -10.09 25.91 0.70
CA ASN A 205 -11.44 25.43 0.41
C ASN A 205 -11.99 24.70 1.65
N ARG A 206 -13.07 25.24 2.22
CA ARG A 206 -13.72 24.67 3.42
C ARG A 206 -14.18 23.22 3.19
N GLY A 207 -14.71 22.91 2.02
CA GLY A 207 -15.18 21.56 1.67
C GLY A 207 -14.03 20.55 1.67
N VAL A 208 -12.90 20.90 1.04
CA VAL A 208 -11.69 20.06 1.03
C VAL A 208 -11.17 19.85 2.44
N ARG A 209 -11.09 20.92 3.26
CA ARG A 209 -10.61 20.82 4.63
C ARG A 209 -11.49 19.91 5.49
N VAL A 210 -12.81 20.06 5.39
CA VAL A 210 -13.76 19.20 6.11
C VAL A 210 -13.62 17.75 5.66
N ALA A 211 -13.54 17.49 4.35
CA ALA A 211 -13.37 16.15 3.81
C ALA A 211 -12.06 15.50 4.31
N VAL A 212 -10.93 16.20 4.19
CA VAL A 212 -9.62 15.69 4.64
C VAL A 212 -9.60 15.42 6.14
N LEU A 213 -10.14 16.33 6.97
CA LEU A 213 -10.19 16.13 8.42
C LEU A 213 -11.12 14.99 8.81
N THR A 214 -12.31 14.92 8.21
CA THR A 214 -13.29 13.86 8.50
C THR A 214 -12.73 12.49 8.13
N THR A 215 -12.17 12.36 6.93
CA THR A 215 -11.49 11.13 6.49
C THR A 215 -10.34 10.79 7.42
N GLY A 216 -9.52 11.78 7.81
CA GLY A 216 -8.42 11.59 8.76
C GLY A 216 -8.89 11.02 10.10
N PHE A 217 -9.93 11.60 10.71
CA PHE A 217 -10.47 11.12 11.98
C PHE A 217 -11.08 9.72 11.87
N VAL A 218 -11.85 9.45 10.81
CA VAL A 218 -12.45 8.13 10.57
C VAL A 218 -11.35 7.07 10.39
N VAL A 219 -10.34 7.35 9.58
CA VAL A 219 -9.23 6.43 9.31
C VAL A 219 -8.38 6.22 10.57
N VAL A 220 -8.05 7.28 11.30
CA VAL A 220 -7.30 7.16 12.57
C VAL A 220 -8.08 6.36 13.60
N GLY A 221 -9.38 6.62 13.77
CA GLY A 221 -10.23 5.85 14.67
C GLY A 221 -10.30 4.37 14.29
N HIS A 222 -10.43 4.08 12.99
CA HIS A 222 -10.43 2.72 12.46
C HIS A 222 -9.10 1.99 12.75
N PHE A 223 -7.97 2.59 12.35
CA PHE A 223 -6.65 1.97 12.50
C PHE A 223 -6.16 1.94 13.94
N ALA A 224 -6.65 2.81 14.84
CA ALA A 224 -6.33 2.74 16.27
C ALA A 224 -6.77 1.41 16.89
N ALA A 225 -7.91 0.86 16.46
CA ALA A 225 -8.36 -0.46 16.89
C ALA A 225 -7.80 -1.57 15.99
N TYR A 226 -7.93 -1.43 14.67
CA TYR A 226 -7.59 -2.48 13.71
C TYR A 226 -6.10 -2.86 13.72
N THR A 227 -5.20 -1.91 13.99
CA THR A 227 -3.74 -2.19 14.10
C THR A 227 -3.44 -3.24 15.17
N PHE A 228 -4.19 -3.24 16.27
CA PHE A 228 -4.01 -4.16 17.39
C PHE A 228 -5.01 -5.32 17.37
N ILE A 229 -5.66 -5.59 16.24
CA ILE A 229 -6.65 -6.67 16.16
C ILE A 229 -6.04 -8.04 16.50
N SER A 230 -4.81 -8.30 16.07
CA SER A 230 -4.11 -9.55 16.35
C SER A 230 -3.86 -9.79 17.85
N PRO A 231 -3.24 -8.86 18.60
CA PRO A 231 -3.11 -9.01 20.05
C PRO A 231 -4.45 -8.99 20.78
N ILE A 232 -5.44 -8.20 20.35
CA ILE A 232 -6.79 -8.22 20.95
C ILE A 232 -7.45 -9.60 20.81
N LEU A 233 -7.38 -10.20 19.63
CA LEU A 233 -7.94 -11.54 19.40
C LEU A 233 -7.25 -12.60 20.25
N GLN A 234 -5.92 -12.51 20.41
CA GLN A 234 -5.14 -13.50 21.14
C GLN A 234 -5.22 -13.34 22.65
N GLU A 235 -4.91 -12.14 23.15
CA GLU A 235 -4.74 -11.87 24.59
C GLU A 235 -6.09 -11.67 25.29
N ILE A 236 -7.07 -11.04 24.63
CA ILE A 236 -8.37 -10.74 25.24
C ILE A 236 -9.41 -11.81 24.88
N SER A 237 -9.44 -12.24 23.61
CA SER A 237 -10.47 -13.18 23.14
C SER A 237 -10.03 -14.66 23.18
N GLY A 238 -8.77 -14.94 23.52
CA GLY A 238 -8.23 -16.31 23.61
C GLY A 238 -8.14 -17.04 22.27
N VAL A 239 -8.17 -16.33 21.14
CA VAL A 239 -8.10 -16.93 19.80
C VAL A 239 -6.68 -17.37 19.50
N ALA A 240 -6.50 -18.64 19.12
CA ALA A 240 -5.18 -19.14 18.70
C ALA A 240 -4.68 -18.43 17.42
N GLN A 241 -3.38 -18.11 17.37
CA GLN A 241 -2.70 -17.42 16.25
C GLN A 241 -3.06 -17.98 14.86
N ARG A 242 -3.17 -19.30 14.73
CA ARG A 242 -3.55 -19.99 13.46
C ARG A 242 -4.89 -19.55 12.86
N HIS A 243 -5.81 -19.03 13.67
CA HIS A 243 -7.12 -18.57 13.20
C HIS A 243 -7.14 -17.06 12.87
N VAL A 244 -6.11 -16.29 13.25
CA VAL A 244 -6.05 -14.84 12.98
C VAL A 244 -6.13 -14.57 11.48
N GLY A 245 -5.38 -15.32 10.67
CA GLY A 245 -5.43 -15.20 9.20
C GLY A 245 -6.84 -15.45 8.64
N SER A 246 -7.54 -16.47 9.12
CA SER A 246 -8.92 -16.78 8.68
C SER A 246 -9.92 -15.70 9.09
N LEU A 247 -9.78 -15.11 10.27
CA LEU A 247 -10.64 -14.00 10.71
C LEU A 247 -10.38 -12.72 9.91
N LEU A 248 -9.12 -12.42 9.58
CA LEU A 248 -8.77 -11.31 8.69
C LEU A 248 -9.31 -11.53 7.27
N LEU A 249 -9.31 -12.78 6.78
CA LEU A 249 -9.96 -13.13 5.52
C LEU A 249 -11.46 -12.86 5.56
N LEU A 250 -12.14 -13.26 6.63
CA LEU A 250 -13.57 -12.98 6.84
C LEU A 250 -13.86 -11.47 6.90
N TYR A 251 -13.00 -10.71 7.60
CA TYR A 251 -13.08 -9.26 7.64
C TYR A 251 -12.97 -8.64 6.24
N GLY A 252 -11.97 -9.05 5.46
CA GLY A 252 -11.79 -8.60 4.09
C GLY A 252 -12.98 -8.95 3.19
N ALA A 253 -13.46 -10.19 3.25
CA ALA A 253 -14.61 -10.65 2.47
C ALA A 253 -15.89 -9.85 2.80
N SER A 254 -16.10 -9.55 4.08
CA SER A 254 -17.20 -8.70 4.54
C SER A 254 -17.10 -7.29 3.97
N GLY A 255 -15.89 -6.74 3.86
CA GLY A 255 -15.63 -5.44 3.22
C GLY A 255 -15.97 -5.43 1.73
N ILE A 256 -15.67 -6.50 0.98
CA ILE A 256 -16.09 -6.62 -0.44
C ILE A 256 -17.61 -6.65 -0.53
N LEU A 257 -18.29 -7.46 0.29
CA LEU A 257 -19.74 -7.53 0.28
C LEU A 257 -20.37 -6.17 0.60
N GLY A 258 -19.83 -5.43 1.57
CA GLY A 258 -20.27 -4.07 1.88
C GLY A 258 -20.14 -3.11 0.69
N ASN A 259 -19.03 -3.17 -0.05
CA ASN A 259 -18.85 -2.36 -1.26
C ASN A 259 -19.79 -2.72 -2.41
N ILE A 260 -20.23 -3.99 -2.50
CA ILE A 260 -21.19 -4.42 -3.53
C ILE A 260 -22.62 -3.96 -3.18
N VAL A 261 -22.93 -3.87 -1.88
CA VAL A 261 -24.27 -3.49 -1.39
C VAL A 261 -24.49 -1.97 -1.34
N ALA A 262 -23.43 -1.18 -1.12
CA ALA A 262 -23.47 0.28 -1.05
C ALA A 262 -23.69 0.96 -2.41
#